data_AF-A0A7S3HEQ4-F1
#
_entry.id   AF-A0A7S3HEQ4-F1
#
_cell.length_a   1.000
_cell.length_b   1.000
_cell.length_c   1.000
_cell.angle_alpha   90.00
_cell.angle_beta   90.00
_cell.angle_gamma   90.00
#
_symmetry.space_group_name_H-M   'P 1'
#
loop_
_entity.id
_entity.type
_entity.pdbx_description
1 polymer ?
#
loop_
_entity_poly.entity_id
_entity_poly.type
_entity_poly.pdbx_seq_one_letter_code
_entity_poly.pdbx_strand_id
1 'polypeptide(L)'
;PITAAYTWSEKKDTIKVLIPLKGVSASKADISVSASTLKVNFAPYILDLVLLKEIDSVKHKATVKDGVLNITLCKKEIGMWGTLIKDVSKEDTEIIKREANAQLSALNEDLNAQRHERKLAEEKNSLRKQMKLEEMERTRVENMKLEEKTSAEKEVYDVFAKMQMSNATAPTATKADSKATSVGSKKNVSFGTEKNATTIDSFLDADDIDEVHPTPVTFKPKNNTQIASLEDIEDDYPDEPIPQSTDIFSHEIADMQYTEEEEEVRYVPPPRSTGLSANADQKIGISFTPRVFPTPMRESKAAEEEDWVAKNRRHIKKHGVLGKHNADISEEDPVWLKAKGDDFFRSGDMRSALNAYSAALETDPRMLPCLANRSVCLLRCGQPAECRTDCTNALQIITEETEANTTTGASQDAPSSHAAMSAAQTKNAVMVVKLLMRR
;
A
#
# COMPACT_ATOMS: atom_id res chain seq x y z
N PRO A 1 -15.23 -42.58 10.55
CA PRO A 1 -16.13 -41.53 11.11
C PRO A 1 -17.41 -42.21 11.60
N ILE A 2 -17.95 -41.78 12.73
CA ILE A 2 -19.17 -42.39 13.29
C ILE A 2 -20.38 -41.63 12.76
N THR A 3 -21.40 -42.32 12.25
CA THR A 3 -22.64 -41.65 11.82
C THR A 3 -23.31 -41.00 13.02
N ALA A 4 -23.58 -39.70 12.93
CA ALA A 4 -24.31 -38.98 13.96
C ALA A 4 -25.77 -39.44 14.04
N ALA A 5 -26.32 -39.52 15.24
CA ALA A 5 -27.76 -39.64 15.43
C ALA A 5 -28.44 -38.30 15.12
N TYR A 6 -29.58 -38.32 14.45
CA TYR A 6 -30.37 -37.14 14.16
C TYR A 6 -31.86 -37.45 14.29
N THR A 7 -32.64 -36.43 14.60
CA THR A 7 -34.10 -36.45 14.47
C THR A 7 -34.51 -35.33 13.53
N TRP A 8 -35.65 -35.49 12.86
CA TRP A 8 -36.13 -34.47 11.94
C TRP A 8 -37.63 -34.30 12.05
N SER A 9 -38.10 -33.13 11.67
CA SER A 9 -39.52 -32.79 11.54
C SER A 9 -39.72 -31.94 10.31
N GLU A 10 -40.89 -32.03 9.70
CA GLU A 10 -41.21 -31.22 8.53
C GLU A 10 -42.48 -30.39 8.71
N LYS A 11 -42.49 -29.28 7.97
CA LYS A 11 -43.66 -28.48 7.65
C LYS A 11 -43.82 -28.44 6.14
N LYS A 12 -44.86 -27.78 5.65
CA LYS A 12 -45.11 -27.62 4.21
C LYS A 12 -43.98 -26.87 3.50
N ASP A 13 -43.33 -25.93 4.18
CA ASP A 13 -42.33 -25.00 3.63
C ASP A 13 -40.89 -25.28 4.12
N THR A 14 -40.74 -25.96 5.25
CA THR A 14 -39.46 -26.07 5.96
C THR A 14 -39.22 -27.46 6.51
N ILE A 15 -37.94 -27.81 6.67
CA ILE A 15 -37.48 -29.03 7.31
C ILE A 15 -36.58 -28.62 8.47
N LYS A 16 -36.80 -29.24 9.63
CA LYS A 16 -35.95 -29.05 10.81
C LYS A 16 -35.20 -30.35 11.11
N VAL A 17 -33.88 -30.28 11.12
CA VAL A 17 -32.98 -31.37 11.50
C VAL A 17 -32.34 -31.03 12.83
N LEU A 18 -32.45 -31.94 13.79
CA LEU A 18 -31.98 -31.85 15.17
C LEU A 18 -30.83 -32.85 15.37
N ILE A 19 -29.65 -32.36 15.73
CA ILE A 19 -28.44 -33.18 15.86
C ILE A 19 -27.84 -32.94 17.26
N PRO A 20 -27.85 -33.93 18.16
CA PRO A 20 -27.19 -33.82 19.46
C PRO A 20 -25.66 -33.76 19.29
N LEU A 21 -25.02 -32.68 19.74
CA LEU A 21 -23.58 -32.45 19.55
C LEU A 21 -22.70 -33.22 20.55
N LYS A 22 -23.30 -33.96 21.51
CA LYS A 22 -22.59 -34.83 22.48
C LYS A 22 -21.40 -34.16 23.18
N GLY A 23 -21.53 -32.88 23.54
CA GLY A 23 -20.48 -32.10 24.21
C GLY A 23 -19.52 -31.35 23.28
N VAL A 24 -19.66 -31.46 21.95
CA VAL A 24 -18.89 -30.66 20.99
C VAL A 24 -19.45 -29.23 20.94
N SER A 25 -18.56 -28.24 21.01
CA SER A 25 -18.91 -26.82 20.84
C SER A 25 -19.46 -26.56 19.45
N ALA A 26 -20.46 -25.67 19.35
CA ALA A 26 -21.01 -25.18 18.08
C ALA A 26 -19.93 -24.67 17.11
N SER A 27 -18.88 -24.04 17.65
CA SER A 27 -17.76 -23.49 16.87
C SER A 27 -16.87 -24.54 16.20
N LYS A 28 -16.94 -25.80 16.62
CA LYS A 28 -16.19 -26.93 16.04
C LYS A 28 -17.04 -27.79 15.11
N ALA A 29 -18.30 -27.40 14.90
CA ALA A 29 -19.21 -28.08 14.01
C ALA A 29 -19.23 -27.35 12.66
N ASP A 30 -18.78 -28.03 11.61
CA ASP A 30 -18.84 -27.52 10.24
C ASP A 30 -20.15 -27.97 9.61
N ILE A 31 -20.89 -27.03 9.03
CA ILE A 31 -22.18 -27.28 8.37
C ILE A 31 -22.05 -26.85 6.92
N SER A 32 -22.32 -27.77 6.00
CA SER A 32 -22.41 -27.50 4.56
C SER A 32 -23.78 -27.93 4.07
N VAL A 33 -24.54 -26.96 3.57
CA VAL A 33 -25.88 -27.15 3.00
C VAL A 33 -25.81 -26.87 1.50
N SER A 34 -26.15 -27.86 0.69
CA SER A 34 -26.31 -27.71 -0.77
C SER A 34 -27.78 -27.85 -1.16
N ALA A 35 -28.09 -27.74 -2.45
CA ALA A 35 -29.45 -27.86 -2.98
C ALA A 35 -30.08 -29.22 -2.66
N SER A 36 -29.29 -30.30 -2.60
CA SER A 36 -29.80 -31.68 -2.41
C SER A 36 -29.11 -32.45 -1.29
N THR A 37 -28.14 -31.84 -0.59
CA THR A 37 -27.38 -32.52 0.47
C THR A 37 -27.23 -31.66 1.73
N LEU A 38 -27.24 -32.34 2.87
CA LEU A 38 -26.90 -31.74 4.16
C LEU A 38 -25.75 -32.53 4.76
N LYS A 39 -24.61 -31.88 4.95
CA LYS A 39 -23.45 -32.46 5.62
C LYS A 39 -23.07 -31.65 6.85
N VAL A 40 -22.88 -32.36 7.96
CA VAL A 40 -22.51 -31.80 9.26
C VAL A 40 -21.35 -32.61 9.81
N ASN A 41 -20.23 -31.94 10.07
CA ASN A 41 -19.02 -32.55 10.59
C ASN A 41 -18.74 -32.02 12.00
N PHE A 42 -18.67 -32.90 12.99
CA PHE A 42 -18.31 -32.57 14.37
C PHE A 42 -17.56 -33.75 14.98
N ALA A 43 -16.22 -33.71 14.94
CA ALA A 43 -15.37 -34.85 15.26
C ALA A 43 -15.71 -35.49 16.62
N PRO A 44 -15.84 -36.84 16.70
CA PRO A 44 -15.58 -37.86 15.68
C PRO A 44 -16.78 -38.20 14.75
N TYR A 45 -17.86 -37.43 14.81
CA TYR A 45 -19.11 -37.70 14.11
C TYR A 45 -19.22 -36.96 12.78
N ILE A 46 -19.77 -37.64 11.78
CA ILE A 46 -20.12 -37.04 10.48
C ILE A 46 -21.55 -37.46 10.15
N LEU A 47 -22.37 -36.48 9.76
CA LEU A 47 -23.67 -36.68 9.17
C LEU A 47 -23.61 -36.22 7.72
N ASP A 48 -24.05 -37.06 6.78
CA ASP A 48 -24.05 -36.75 5.36
C ASP A 48 -25.32 -37.32 4.73
N LEU A 49 -26.30 -36.46 4.55
CA LEU A 49 -27.65 -36.80 4.09
C LEU A 49 -27.87 -36.33 2.66
N VAL A 50 -28.38 -37.22 1.81
CA VAL A 50 -28.94 -36.87 0.50
C VAL A 50 -30.44 -36.69 0.66
N LEU A 51 -30.91 -35.47 0.44
CA LEU A 51 -32.31 -35.06 0.63
C LEU A 51 -33.19 -35.60 -0.51
N LEU A 52 -34.45 -35.88 -0.19
CA LEU A 52 -35.43 -36.38 -1.16
C LEU A 52 -35.66 -35.40 -2.33
N LYS A 53 -35.82 -34.11 -2.00
CA LYS A 53 -36.06 -33.01 -2.95
C LYS A 53 -35.10 -31.85 -2.70
N GLU A 54 -35.09 -30.92 -3.64
CA GLU A 54 -34.26 -29.72 -3.56
C GLU A 54 -34.71 -28.74 -2.46
N ILE A 55 -33.73 -28.11 -1.85
CA ILE A 55 -33.86 -27.04 -0.87
C ILE A 55 -33.17 -25.77 -1.36
N ASP A 56 -33.54 -24.64 -0.76
CA ASP A 56 -32.85 -23.38 -0.96
C ASP A 56 -31.52 -23.40 -0.17
N SER A 57 -30.40 -23.42 -0.90
CA SER A 57 -29.05 -23.44 -0.32
C SER A 57 -28.65 -22.12 0.35
N VAL A 58 -29.35 -21.01 0.06
CA VAL A 58 -29.05 -19.68 0.61
C VAL A 58 -29.92 -19.40 1.83
N LYS A 59 -31.19 -19.82 1.81
CA LYS A 59 -32.16 -19.59 2.90
C LYS A 59 -32.17 -20.75 3.89
N HIS A 60 -31.08 -20.95 4.61
CA HIS A 60 -31.02 -21.91 5.72
C HIS A 60 -30.63 -21.21 7.04
N LYS A 61 -30.98 -21.82 8.17
CA LYS A 61 -30.66 -21.27 9.50
C LYS A 61 -30.19 -22.38 10.43
N ALA A 62 -28.99 -22.23 11.00
CA ALA A 62 -28.44 -23.12 12.01
C ALA A 62 -28.39 -22.42 13.37
N THR A 63 -28.87 -23.06 14.42
CA THR A 63 -28.83 -22.54 15.81
C THR A 63 -28.56 -23.68 16.78
N VAL A 64 -27.73 -23.46 17.80
CA VAL A 64 -27.48 -24.46 18.84
C VAL A 64 -28.25 -24.06 20.10
N LYS A 65 -29.03 -25.00 20.65
CA LYS A 65 -29.76 -24.85 21.91
C LYS A 65 -29.53 -26.11 22.76
N ASP A 66 -29.13 -25.94 24.01
CA ASP A 66 -28.95 -27.04 24.97
C ASP A 66 -28.08 -28.20 24.45
N GLY A 67 -27.02 -27.89 23.72
CA GLY A 67 -26.13 -28.90 23.12
C GLY A 67 -26.71 -29.65 21.91
N VAL A 68 -27.85 -29.20 21.38
CA VAL A 68 -28.49 -29.73 20.18
C VAL A 68 -28.42 -28.70 19.05
N LEU A 69 -27.86 -29.11 17.92
CA LEU A 69 -27.81 -28.32 16.70
C LEU A 69 -29.15 -28.42 15.97
N ASN A 70 -29.82 -27.28 15.82
CA ASN A 70 -31.07 -27.11 15.10
C ASN A 70 -30.80 -26.46 13.75
N ILE A 71 -30.96 -27.23 12.67
CA ILE A 71 -30.82 -26.75 11.29
C ILE A 71 -32.22 -26.66 10.68
N THR A 72 -32.59 -25.47 10.23
CA THR A 72 -33.83 -25.21 9.50
C THR A 72 -33.49 -25.00 8.02
N LEU A 73 -34.00 -25.87 7.17
CA LEU A 73 -33.84 -25.85 5.71
C LEU A 73 -35.16 -25.39 5.09
N CYS A 74 -35.10 -24.50 4.10
CA CYS A 74 -36.28 -24.08 3.34
C CYS A 74 -36.44 -24.97 2.10
N LYS A 75 -37.63 -25.54 1.91
CA LYS A 75 -37.94 -26.35 0.73
C LYS A 75 -38.05 -25.45 -0.50
N LYS A 76 -37.53 -25.89 -1.65
CA LYS A 76 -37.71 -25.18 -2.92
C LYS A 76 -39.15 -25.27 -3.41
N GLU A 77 -39.76 -26.44 -3.24
CA GLU A 77 -41.17 -26.71 -3.52
C GLU A 77 -41.96 -26.91 -2.21
N ILE A 78 -43.07 -26.19 -2.07
CA ILE A 78 -43.98 -26.35 -0.93
C ILE A 78 -44.66 -27.71 -1.03
N GLY A 79 -44.49 -28.57 -0.03
CA GLY A 79 -45.07 -29.91 0.00
C GLY A 79 -44.55 -30.75 1.16
N MET A 80 -45.33 -31.76 1.58
CA MET A 80 -44.88 -32.75 2.56
C MET A 80 -44.03 -33.81 1.84
N TRP A 81 -42.87 -34.15 2.40
CA TRP A 81 -41.97 -35.12 1.80
C TRP A 81 -42.27 -36.53 2.29
N GLY A 82 -42.72 -36.69 3.55
CA GLY A 82 -42.95 -38.00 4.18
C GLY A 82 -41.65 -38.73 4.57
N THR A 83 -40.62 -38.65 3.74
CA THR A 83 -39.26 -39.14 4.01
C THR A 83 -38.22 -38.05 3.76
N LEU A 84 -37.17 -37.99 4.60
CA LEU A 84 -36.12 -36.99 4.46
C LEU A 84 -35.06 -37.40 3.43
N ILE A 85 -34.73 -38.68 3.37
CA ILE A 85 -33.63 -39.23 2.58
C ILE A 85 -34.15 -39.80 1.26
N LYS A 86 -33.42 -39.58 0.18
CA LYS A 86 -33.63 -40.22 -1.11
C LYS A 86 -33.13 -41.67 -1.06
N ASP A 87 -34.01 -42.65 -1.35
CA ASP A 87 -33.61 -44.06 -1.44
C ASP A 87 -33.01 -44.33 -2.82
N VAL A 88 -31.68 -44.49 -2.89
CA VAL A 88 -30.91 -44.66 -4.14
C VAL A 88 -29.69 -45.56 -3.89
N SER A 89 -29.16 -46.15 -4.96
CA SER A 89 -27.91 -46.93 -4.89
C SER A 89 -26.77 -46.09 -4.31
N LYS A 90 -25.82 -46.75 -3.63
CA LYS A 90 -24.65 -46.07 -3.05
C LYS A 90 -23.88 -45.25 -4.10
N GLU A 91 -23.74 -45.79 -5.31
CA GLU A 91 -23.05 -45.12 -6.42
C GLU A 91 -23.76 -43.82 -6.82
N ASP A 92 -25.08 -43.86 -6.97
CA ASP A 92 -25.89 -42.68 -7.29
C ASP A 92 -25.83 -41.62 -6.18
N THR A 93 -25.80 -42.05 -4.92
CA THR A 93 -25.68 -41.10 -3.79
C THR A 93 -24.35 -40.36 -3.81
N GLU A 94 -23.25 -41.01 -4.21
CA GLU A 94 -21.94 -40.36 -4.33
C GLU A 94 -21.87 -39.39 -5.51
N ILE A 95 -22.52 -39.73 -6.63
CA ILE A 95 -22.63 -38.85 -7.79
C ILE A 95 -23.40 -37.57 -7.39
N ILE A 96 -24.57 -37.72 -6.76
CA ILE A 96 -25.39 -36.58 -6.29
C ILE A 96 -24.59 -35.71 -5.32
N LYS A 97 -23.84 -36.32 -4.39
CA LYS A 97 -23.01 -35.57 -3.44
C LYS A 97 -21.88 -34.80 -4.12
N ARG A 98 -21.21 -35.41 -5.12
CA ARG A 98 -20.13 -34.78 -5.87
C ARG A 98 -20.65 -33.55 -6.64
N GLU A 99 -21.77 -33.72 -7.35
CA GLU A 99 -22.41 -32.64 -8.09
C GLU A 99 -22.88 -31.52 -7.15
N ALA A 100 -23.57 -31.87 -6.07
CA ALA A 100 -24.06 -30.91 -5.08
C ALA A 100 -22.91 -30.11 -4.41
N ASN A 101 -21.77 -30.75 -4.15
CA ASN A 101 -20.59 -30.06 -3.60
C ASN A 101 -19.94 -29.14 -4.64
N ALA A 102 -19.87 -29.55 -5.91
CA ALA A 102 -19.35 -28.72 -7.00
C ALA A 102 -20.21 -27.46 -7.21
N GLN A 103 -21.54 -27.62 -7.23
CA GLN A 103 -22.48 -26.50 -7.32
C GLN A 103 -22.37 -25.55 -6.14
N LEU A 104 -22.19 -26.07 -4.92
CA LEU A 104 -22.00 -25.25 -3.72
C LEU A 104 -20.68 -24.47 -3.75
N SER A 105 -19.59 -25.07 -4.25
CA SER A 105 -18.30 -24.38 -4.41
C SER A 105 -18.42 -23.22 -5.39
N ALA A 106 -19.00 -23.47 -6.57
CA ALA A 106 -19.21 -22.44 -7.59
C ALA A 106 -20.08 -21.28 -7.06
N LEU A 107 -21.18 -21.58 -6.36
CA LEU A 107 -22.03 -20.56 -5.75
C LEU A 107 -21.29 -19.73 -4.70
N ASN A 108 -20.45 -20.36 -3.87
CA ASN A 108 -19.65 -19.65 -2.87
C ASN A 108 -18.58 -18.76 -3.51
N GLU A 109 -17.96 -19.20 -4.60
CA GLU A 109 -17.01 -18.41 -5.39
C GLU A 109 -17.69 -17.18 -6.00
N ASP A 110 -18.85 -17.35 -6.64
CA ASP A 110 -19.64 -16.26 -7.21
C ASP A 110 -20.08 -15.25 -6.14
N LEU A 111 -20.58 -15.72 -4.99
CA LEU A 111 -20.96 -14.84 -3.87
C LEU A 111 -19.77 -14.07 -3.30
N ASN A 112 -18.59 -14.69 -3.27
CA ASN A 112 -17.37 -14.01 -2.83
C ASN A 112 -16.89 -12.99 -3.87
N ALA A 113 -16.96 -13.31 -5.16
CA ALA A 113 -16.66 -12.39 -6.26
C ALA A 113 -17.58 -11.16 -6.22
N GLN A 114 -18.89 -11.36 -6.03
CA GLN A 114 -19.86 -10.27 -5.88
C GLN A 114 -19.58 -9.39 -4.64
N ARG A 115 -19.18 -10.00 -3.51
CA ARG A 115 -18.79 -9.24 -2.31
C ARG A 115 -17.54 -8.39 -2.56
N HIS A 116 -16.57 -8.95 -3.28
CA HIS A 116 -15.35 -8.24 -3.65
C HIS A 116 -15.64 -7.09 -4.62
N GLU A 117 -16.42 -7.33 -5.66
CA GLU A 117 -16.84 -6.32 -6.63
C GLU A 117 -17.62 -5.17 -5.97
N ARG A 118 -18.55 -5.49 -5.06
CA ARG A 118 -19.28 -4.46 -4.29
C ARG A 118 -18.34 -3.58 -3.47
N LYS A 119 -17.33 -4.17 -2.83
CA LYS A 119 -16.33 -3.42 -2.05
C LYS A 119 -15.53 -2.46 -2.95
N LEU A 120 -15.07 -2.93 -4.10
CA LEU A 120 -14.36 -2.11 -5.09
C LEU A 120 -15.24 -0.98 -5.65
N ALA A 121 -16.51 -1.28 -5.91
CA ALA A 121 -17.47 -0.29 -6.39
C ALA A 121 -17.73 0.81 -5.35
N GLU A 122 -17.88 0.44 -4.07
CA GLU A 122 -18.01 1.38 -2.95
C GLU A 122 -16.76 2.26 -2.83
N GLU A 123 -15.57 1.67 -2.86
CA GLU A 123 -14.29 2.39 -2.78
C GLU A 123 -14.11 3.38 -3.95
N LYS A 124 -14.41 2.94 -5.18
CA LYS A 124 -14.39 3.79 -6.37
C LYS A 124 -15.39 4.94 -6.28
N ASN A 125 -16.59 4.69 -5.73
CA ASN A 125 -17.61 5.71 -5.54
C ASN A 125 -17.15 6.75 -4.49
N SER A 126 -16.54 6.32 -3.39
CA SER A 126 -15.96 7.25 -2.41
C SER A 126 -14.86 8.12 -3.02
N LEU A 127 -13.94 7.52 -3.78
CA LEU A 127 -12.85 8.25 -4.43
C LEU A 127 -13.37 9.27 -5.43
N ARG A 128 -14.37 8.90 -6.25
CA ARG A 128 -15.01 9.82 -7.19
C ARG A 128 -15.65 11.02 -6.51
N LYS A 129 -16.33 10.82 -5.37
CA LYS A 129 -16.90 11.92 -4.60
C LYS A 129 -15.83 12.87 -4.08
N GLN A 130 -14.71 12.33 -3.62
CA GLN A 130 -13.59 13.13 -3.12
C GLN A 130 -12.92 13.94 -4.23
N MET A 131 -12.62 13.31 -5.38
CA MET A 131 -12.09 14.03 -6.56
C MET A 131 -13.03 15.13 -7.01
N LYS A 132 -14.36 14.88 -7.00
CA LYS A 132 -15.35 15.89 -7.36
C LYS A 132 -15.33 17.09 -6.40
N LEU A 133 -15.17 16.86 -5.10
CA LEU A 133 -15.06 17.94 -4.12
C LEU A 133 -13.78 18.77 -4.32
N GLU A 134 -12.67 18.09 -4.52
CA GLU A 134 -11.37 18.72 -4.77
C GLU A 134 -11.36 19.53 -6.07
N GLU A 135 -11.98 19.02 -7.14
CA GLU A 135 -12.11 19.72 -8.41
C GLU A 135 -13.00 20.96 -8.31
N MET A 136 -14.10 20.89 -7.55
CA MET A 136 -14.92 22.07 -7.25
C MET A 136 -14.13 23.13 -6.47
N GLU A 137 -13.29 22.73 -5.52
CA GLU A 137 -12.47 23.69 -4.76
C GLU A 137 -11.38 24.30 -5.66
N ARG A 138 -10.72 23.47 -6.47
CA ARG A 138 -9.69 23.94 -7.40
C ARG A 138 -10.23 24.95 -8.40
N THR A 139 -11.38 24.65 -9.02
CA THR A 139 -12.02 25.57 -9.98
C THR A 139 -12.44 26.87 -9.32
N ARG A 140 -12.96 26.82 -8.08
CA ARG A 140 -13.26 28.01 -7.27
C ARG A 140 -12.01 28.88 -7.03
N VAL A 141 -10.89 28.27 -6.66
CA VAL A 141 -9.62 29.00 -6.43
C VAL A 141 -9.08 29.57 -7.74
N GLU A 142 -9.17 28.83 -8.84
CA GLU A 142 -8.72 29.31 -10.16
C GLU A 142 -9.53 30.52 -10.64
N ASN A 143 -10.86 30.48 -10.47
CA ASN A 143 -11.72 31.61 -10.80
C ASN A 143 -11.39 32.86 -9.96
N MET A 144 -11.18 32.68 -8.66
CA MET A 144 -10.78 33.78 -7.77
C MET A 144 -9.44 34.40 -8.19
N LYS A 145 -8.45 33.56 -8.52
CA LYS A 145 -7.14 34.04 -9.03
C LYS A 145 -7.29 34.79 -10.35
N LEU A 146 -8.16 34.33 -11.24
CA LEU A 146 -8.41 34.98 -12.52
C LEU A 146 -9.09 36.34 -12.33
N GLU A 147 -10.06 36.44 -11.42
CA GLU A 147 -10.73 37.70 -11.06
C GLU A 147 -9.74 38.71 -10.45
N GLU A 148 -8.93 38.29 -9.48
CA GLU A 148 -7.90 39.16 -8.89
C GLU A 148 -6.87 39.62 -9.93
N LYS A 149 -6.41 38.70 -10.78
CA LYS A 149 -5.47 39.02 -11.87
C LYS A 149 -6.06 40.04 -12.83
N THR A 150 -7.28 39.81 -13.32
CA THR A 150 -7.93 40.72 -14.28
C THR A 150 -8.25 42.09 -13.67
N SER A 151 -8.62 42.15 -12.39
CA SER A 151 -8.81 43.42 -11.67
C SER A 151 -7.49 44.18 -11.54
N ALA A 152 -6.41 43.52 -11.14
CA ALA A 152 -5.09 44.14 -11.03
C ALA A 152 -4.56 44.62 -12.38
N GLU A 153 -4.73 43.83 -13.45
CA GLU A 153 -4.38 44.22 -14.81
C GLU A 153 -5.12 45.50 -15.21
N LYS A 154 -6.43 45.58 -14.94
CA LYS A 154 -7.25 46.76 -15.23
C LYS A 154 -6.78 47.99 -14.45
N GLU A 155 -6.48 47.84 -13.16
CA GLU A 155 -5.94 48.95 -12.34
C GLU A 155 -4.61 49.47 -12.89
N VAL A 156 -3.71 48.58 -13.33
CA VAL A 156 -2.45 48.96 -13.97
C VAL A 156 -2.70 49.73 -15.26
N TYR A 157 -3.61 49.27 -16.11
CA TYR A 157 -3.99 49.98 -17.34
C TYR A 157 -4.59 51.36 -17.05
N ASP A 158 -5.43 51.49 -16.03
CA ASP A 158 -6.05 52.76 -15.63
C ASP A 158 -5.01 53.77 -15.10
N VAL A 159 -4.05 53.31 -14.29
CA VAL A 159 -2.93 54.15 -13.80
C VAL A 159 -2.06 54.60 -14.98
N PHE A 160 -1.74 53.70 -15.90
CA PHE A 160 -0.95 54.02 -17.09
C PHE A 160 -1.64 55.07 -17.96
N ALA A 161 -2.95 54.94 -18.19
CA ALA A 161 -3.73 55.91 -18.94
C ALA A 161 -3.72 57.30 -18.27
N LYS A 162 -3.90 57.37 -16.95
CA LYS A 162 -3.82 58.64 -16.18
C LYS A 162 -2.45 59.31 -16.30
N MET A 163 -1.38 58.53 -16.25
CA MET A 163 0.00 59.06 -16.34
C MET A 163 0.33 59.60 -17.74
N GLN A 164 -0.21 58.98 -18.80
CA GLN A 164 -0.08 59.54 -20.15
C GLN A 164 -0.85 60.86 -20.30
N MET A 165 -2.04 60.97 -19.71
CA MET A 165 -2.83 62.20 -19.74
C MET A 165 -2.17 63.35 -18.97
N SER A 166 -1.54 63.08 -17.82
CA SER A 166 -0.81 64.09 -17.05
C SER A 166 0.47 64.58 -17.74
N ASN A 167 1.18 63.70 -18.46
CA ASN A 167 2.36 64.10 -19.24
C ASN A 167 1.99 64.95 -20.48
N ALA A 168 0.76 64.86 -20.98
CA ALA A 168 0.27 65.71 -22.07
C ALA A 168 -0.16 67.12 -21.61
N THR A 169 -0.24 67.39 -20.29
CA THR A 169 -0.74 68.67 -19.73
C THR A 169 0.31 69.56 -19.07
N ALA A 170 1.61 69.24 -19.16
CA ALA A 170 2.66 70.10 -18.62
C ALA A 170 2.95 71.33 -19.52
N PRO A 171 2.93 72.58 -19.01
CA PRO A 171 3.22 73.78 -19.79
C PRO A 171 4.73 73.97 -20.01
N THR A 172 5.08 74.38 -21.22
CA THR A 172 6.40 74.81 -21.65
C THR A 172 6.79 76.14 -21.02
N ALA A 173 7.92 76.18 -20.29
CA ALA A 173 8.61 77.42 -19.93
C ALA A 173 10.14 77.23 -20.00
N THR A 174 10.81 78.27 -20.47
CA THR A 174 12.13 78.32 -21.11
C THR A 174 13.30 78.63 -20.15
N LYS A 175 14.50 78.07 -20.40
CA LYS A 175 15.76 78.79 -20.74
C LYS A 175 17.07 78.00 -20.46
N ALA A 176 17.92 77.99 -21.51
CA ALA A 176 19.36 78.29 -21.59
C ALA A 176 20.46 77.42 -20.90
N ASP A 177 21.26 76.79 -21.79
CA ASP A 177 22.73 76.64 -21.86
C ASP A 177 23.60 76.27 -20.65
N SER A 178 24.28 75.11 -20.72
CA SER A 178 25.76 75.01 -20.81
C SER A 178 26.31 73.57 -20.99
N LYS A 179 26.86 73.30 -22.19
CA LYS A 179 28.13 72.63 -22.58
C LYS A 179 28.69 71.36 -21.87
N ALA A 180 28.95 70.34 -22.71
CA ALA A 180 29.97 69.24 -22.70
C ALA A 180 29.87 68.16 -21.59
N THR A 181 30.00 66.84 -21.82
CA THR A 181 30.95 66.08 -22.68
C THR A 181 30.49 64.60 -22.81
N SER A 182 30.73 63.95 -23.97
CA SER A 182 31.22 62.55 -24.20
C SER A 182 30.65 61.36 -23.36
N VAL A 183 30.27 60.15 -23.81
CA VAL A 183 30.39 59.27 -25.00
C VAL A 183 29.44 58.08 -24.67
N GLY A 184 28.52 57.62 -25.54
CA GLY A 184 28.72 56.42 -26.36
C GLY A 184 27.62 55.35 -26.19
N SER A 185 26.82 55.15 -27.26
CA SER A 185 26.05 53.97 -27.75
C SER A 185 26.08 52.63 -26.99
N LYS A 186 25.10 51.71 -27.03
CA LYS A 186 23.74 51.51 -27.62
C LYS A 186 23.29 50.10 -27.16
N LYS A 187 21.98 49.82 -27.00
CA LYS A 187 21.21 48.95 -27.92
C LYS A 187 19.74 48.76 -27.50
N ASN A 188 18.90 48.85 -28.52
CA ASN A 188 17.44 48.76 -28.61
C ASN A 188 16.88 47.37 -28.29
N VAL A 189 15.59 47.31 -27.96
CA VAL A 189 14.62 46.48 -28.71
C VAL A 189 13.34 47.26 -28.94
N SER A 190 12.89 47.23 -30.20
CA SER A 190 11.79 47.95 -30.82
C SER A 190 10.47 47.18 -30.79
N PHE A 191 9.39 47.94 -30.72
CA PHE A 191 7.99 47.53 -30.89
C PHE A 191 7.56 47.65 -32.36
N GLY A 192 6.59 46.82 -32.77
CA GLY A 192 5.79 46.96 -34.01
C GLY A 192 4.64 45.95 -33.95
N THR A 193 3.40 46.39 -33.63
CA THR A 193 2.29 46.74 -34.57
C THR A 193 1.79 45.52 -35.37
N GLU A 194 0.50 45.23 -35.61
CA GLU A 194 -0.82 45.83 -35.35
C GLU A 194 -1.91 44.85 -35.88
N LYS A 195 -3.19 45.21 -35.67
CA LYS A 195 -4.44 44.89 -36.43
C LYS A 195 -5.37 43.84 -35.78
N ASN A 196 -6.50 44.25 -35.15
CA ASN A 196 -7.84 44.59 -35.72
C ASN A 196 -8.50 43.39 -36.41
N ALA A 197 -9.79 43.02 -36.25
CA ALA A 197 -11.01 43.50 -35.59
C ALA A 197 -12.01 42.29 -35.62
N THR A 198 -13.17 42.18 -34.97
CA THR A 198 -14.44 42.90 -35.16
C THR A 198 -15.54 42.11 -34.41
N THR A 199 -16.37 42.82 -33.65
CA THR A 199 -17.83 42.67 -33.41
C THR A 199 -18.45 41.37 -32.87
N ILE A 200 -19.07 41.61 -31.71
CA ILE A 200 -20.15 40.93 -31.00
C ILE A 200 -21.35 40.56 -31.88
N ASP A 201 -21.87 39.34 -31.74
CA ASP A 201 -23.31 39.11 -31.86
C ASP A 201 -23.79 38.20 -30.73
N SER A 202 -24.92 38.60 -30.16
CA SER A 202 -25.60 38.08 -28.99
C SER A 202 -26.60 37.01 -29.40
N PHE A 203 -26.60 35.82 -28.77
CA PHE A 203 -27.73 34.91 -28.87
C PHE A 203 -27.85 33.95 -27.67
N LEU A 204 -28.98 34.11 -26.97
CA LEU A 204 -29.79 33.13 -26.22
C LEU A 204 -29.90 33.19 -24.69
N ASP A 205 -31.15 33.50 -24.33
CA ASP A 205 -31.89 33.28 -23.11
C ASP A 205 -32.02 31.81 -22.71
N ALA A 206 -32.61 31.67 -21.52
CA ALA A 206 -32.83 30.50 -20.69
C ALA A 206 -33.76 29.41 -21.25
N ASP A 207 -33.67 28.29 -20.53
CA ASP A 207 -34.65 27.23 -20.29
C ASP A 207 -34.92 26.15 -21.35
N ASP A 208 -35.07 24.94 -20.80
CA ASP A 208 -35.67 23.70 -21.31
C ASP A 208 -34.81 22.59 -21.99
N ILE A 209 -34.75 21.46 -21.25
CA ILE A 209 -34.99 20.07 -21.71
C ILE A 209 -33.83 19.36 -22.44
N ASP A 210 -33.13 18.44 -21.77
CA ASP A 210 -33.40 16.98 -21.78
C ASP A 210 -32.20 16.11 -21.33
N GLU A 211 -32.52 15.01 -20.64
CA GLU A 211 -31.63 13.88 -20.39
C GLU A 211 -31.04 13.32 -21.69
N VAL A 212 -29.71 13.34 -21.84
CA VAL A 212 -29.02 12.54 -22.86
C VAL A 212 -27.80 11.84 -22.26
N HIS A 213 -27.88 10.51 -22.25
CA HIS A 213 -26.78 9.58 -21.99
C HIS A 213 -25.53 9.92 -22.84
N PRO A 214 -24.30 9.88 -22.29
CA PRO A 214 -23.12 9.91 -23.13
C PRO A 214 -22.84 8.51 -23.71
N THR A 215 -23.04 8.37 -25.02
CA THR A 215 -22.49 7.28 -25.83
C THR A 215 -20.97 7.46 -26.00
N PRO A 216 -20.21 6.38 -26.26
CA PRO A 216 -18.76 6.43 -26.27
C PRO A 216 -18.24 7.00 -27.60
N VAL A 217 -17.44 8.06 -27.53
CA VAL A 217 -16.78 8.63 -28.70
C VAL A 217 -15.48 7.87 -28.97
N THR A 218 -15.52 7.02 -29.98
CA THR A 218 -14.36 6.39 -30.64
C THR A 218 -13.50 7.43 -31.37
N PHE A 219 -12.25 7.59 -30.95
CA PHE A 219 -11.22 8.27 -31.73
C PHE A 219 -10.55 7.29 -32.71
N LYS A 220 -10.57 7.62 -34.01
CA LYS A 220 -9.77 6.94 -35.04
C LYS A 220 -8.40 7.60 -35.15
N PRO A 221 -7.29 6.88 -34.98
CA PRO A 221 -5.96 7.39 -35.35
C PRO A 221 -5.73 7.23 -36.85
N LYS A 222 -5.15 8.23 -37.50
CA LYS A 222 -4.63 8.14 -38.86
C LYS A 222 -3.10 8.28 -38.87
N ASN A 223 -2.49 7.24 -39.45
CA ASN A 223 -1.21 7.18 -40.18
C ASN A 223 0.05 7.03 -39.32
N ASN A 224 0.62 5.83 -39.13
CA ASN A 224 1.31 4.90 -40.06
C ASN A 224 2.83 5.16 -40.12
N THR A 225 3.57 4.49 -39.25
CA THR A 225 4.96 4.07 -39.48
C THR A 225 5.03 2.63 -39.01
N GLN A 226 5.28 1.72 -39.95
CA GLN A 226 5.27 0.27 -39.73
C GLN A 226 6.45 -0.10 -38.81
N ILE A 227 6.14 -0.69 -37.65
CA ILE A 227 7.12 -1.43 -36.85
C ILE A 227 6.82 -2.90 -37.10
N ALA A 228 7.71 -3.55 -37.83
CA ALA A 228 7.68 -4.98 -38.07
C ALA A 228 8.06 -5.74 -36.78
N SER A 229 7.41 -6.89 -36.63
CA SER A 229 7.60 -7.94 -35.64
C SER A 229 9.07 -8.33 -35.42
N LEU A 230 9.48 -8.36 -34.15
CA LEU A 230 10.70 -9.01 -33.67
C LEU A 230 10.35 -10.45 -33.25
N GLU A 231 10.24 -11.31 -34.25
CA GLU A 231 10.49 -12.75 -34.12
C GLU A 231 11.62 -13.07 -35.10
N ASP A 232 12.55 -13.91 -34.64
CA ASP A 232 13.67 -14.52 -35.39
C ASP A 232 14.88 -13.63 -35.72
N ILE A 233 15.84 -13.59 -34.80
CA ILE A 233 17.26 -13.40 -35.15
C ILE A 233 18.03 -14.56 -34.52
N GLU A 234 18.37 -15.53 -35.38
CA GLU A 234 19.37 -16.57 -35.14
C GLU A 234 20.76 -15.90 -35.12
N ASP A 235 21.46 -16.02 -34.01
CA ASP A 235 22.86 -15.63 -33.88
C ASP A 235 23.76 -16.70 -34.52
N ASP A 236 24.20 -16.44 -35.75
CA ASP A 236 25.22 -17.19 -36.47
C ASP A 236 26.55 -16.43 -36.38
N TYR A 237 27.47 -16.90 -35.54
CA TYR A 237 28.87 -16.48 -35.53
C TYR A 237 29.78 -17.71 -35.43
N PRO A 238 30.69 -17.94 -36.40
CA PRO A 238 31.50 -19.15 -36.48
C PRO A 238 32.68 -19.15 -35.49
N ASP A 239 32.93 -20.34 -34.93
CA ASP A 239 34.07 -20.70 -34.07
C ASP A 239 35.43 -20.63 -34.79
N GLU A 240 36.42 -19.99 -34.16
CA GLU A 240 37.85 -20.31 -34.40
C GLU A 240 38.64 -20.49 -33.08
N PRO A 241 39.60 -21.43 -33.01
CA PRO A 241 40.20 -21.88 -31.75
C PRO A 241 41.58 -21.28 -31.40
N ILE A 242 41.74 -21.08 -30.08
CA ILE A 242 42.90 -20.98 -29.15
C ILE A 242 44.32 -21.33 -29.66
N PRO A 243 45.40 -20.70 -29.13
CA PRO A 243 46.21 -21.35 -28.08
C PRO A 243 46.74 -20.38 -27.00
N GLN A 244 46.52 -20.63 -25.70
CA GLN A 244 47.35 -21.37 -24.73
C GLN A 244 48.81 -20.88 -24.56
N SER A 245 49.03 -20.32 -23.37
CA SER A 245 50.28 -19.86 -22.76
C SER A 245 51.32 -20.97 -22.60
N THR A 246 52.58 -20.66 -22.93
CA THR A 246 53.74 -21.37 -22.40
C THR A 246 54.78 -20.38 -21.90
N ASP A 247 55.53 -20.88 -20.93
CA ASP A 247 56.23 -20.20 -19.85
C ASP A 247 57.73 -20.01 -20.15
N ILE A 248 58.34 -19.09 -19.41
CA ILE A 248 59.77 -19.08 -18.98
C ILE A 248 60.85 -18.74 -20.04
N PHE A 249 61.41 -17.53 -19.93
CA PHE A 249 62.77 -17.22 -20.38
C PHE A 249 63.74 -17.28 -19.18
N SER A 250 64.68 -18.22 -19.26
CA SER A 250 65.91 -18.26 -18.48
C SER A 250 67.08 -17.87 -19.39
N HIS A 251 67.73 -16.73 -19.15
CA HIS A 251 69.15 -16.59 -19.49
C HIS A 251 69.88 -15.51 -18.71
N GLU A 252 71.07 -15.90 -18.26
CA GLU A 252 72.05 -15.19 -17.46
C GLU A 252 72.84 -14.13 -18.25
N ILE A 253 73.08 -13.01 -17.57
CA ILE A 253 74.32 -12.20 -17.41
C ILE A 253 75.38 -12.23 -18.54
N ALA A 254 75.70 -11.06 -19.10
CA ALA A 254 77.08 -10.55 -19.25
C ALA A 254 77.13 -9.05 -19.62
N ASP A 255 78.15 -8.37 -19.07
CA ASP A 255 78.42 -6.94 -19.03
C ASP A 255 78.64 -6.22 -20.38
N MET A 256 78.18 -4.97 -20.49
CA MET A 256 78.89 -3.89 -21.20
C MET A 256 78.36 -2.51 -20.78
N GLN A 257 79.26 -1.58 -20.46
CA GLN A 257 78.95 -0.21 -20.03
C GLN A 257 79.26 0.84 -21.12
N TYR A 258 78.49 1.96 -21.04
CA TYR A 258 78.66 3.31 -21.62
C TYR A 258 78.37 3.46 -23.15
N THR A 259 77.58 4.42 -23.67
CA THR A 259 77.25 5.81 -23.27
C THR A 259 75.90 6.29 -23.85
N GLU A 260 75.18 7.12 -23.07
CA GLU A 260 74.33 8.28 -23.43
C GLU A 260 73.49 8.27 -24.73
N GLU A 261 72.20 7.96 -24.61
CA GLU A 261 71.13 8.76 -25.25
C GLU A 261 69.96 8.90 -24.24
N GLU A 262 69.62 10.15 -23.92
CA GLU A 262 68.50 10.51 -23.05
C GLU A 262 67.17 10.22 -23.77
N GLU A 263 66.60 9.02 -23.61
CA GLU A 263 65.19 8.79 -23.95
C GLU A 263 64.28 9.27 -22.81
N GLU A 264 63.49 10.29 -23.14
CA GLU A 264 62.46 10.90 -22.33
C GLU A 264 61.43 9.85 -21.85
N VAL A 265 61.56 9.39 -20.61
CA VAL A 265 60.62 8.45 -19.98
C VAL A 265 59.27 9.13 -19.79
N ARG A 266 58.30 8.75 -20.61
CA ARG A 266 56.89 9.11 -20.43
C ARG A 266 56.38 8.48 -19.13
N TYR A 267 56.21 9.29 -18.08
CA TYR A 267 55.68 8.82 -16.80
C TYR A 267 54.23 8.33 -16.97
N VAL A 268 54.04 7.00 -16.97
CA VAL A 268 52.73 6.37 -16.83
C VAL A 268 52.52 6.11 -15.33
N PRO A 269 51.52 6.73 -14.68
CA PRO A 269 51.26 6.46 -13.27
C PRO A 269 50.90 4.98 -13.10
N PRO A 270 51.33 4.34 -12.00
CA PRO A 270 51.06 2.93 -11.76
C PRO A 270 49.55 2.65 -11.80
N PRO A 271 49.12 1.47 -12.30
CA PRO A 271 47.73 1.08 -12.26
C PRO A 271 47.24 1.13 -10.82
N ARG A 272 46.09 1.76 -10.61
CA ARG A 272 45.48 1.94 -9.29
C ARG A 272 45.45 0.57 -8.61
N SER A 273 46.13 0.43 -7.47
CA SER A 273 46.05 -0.78 -6.67
C SER A 273 44.58 -1.04 -6.38
N THR A 274 44.03 -2.16 -6.87
CA THR A 274 42.78 -2.66 -6.33
C THR A 274 43.02 -2.88 -4.84
N GLY A 275 42.30 -2.13 -4.01
CA GLY A 275 42.51 -2.05 -2.56
C GLY A 275 42.16 -3.35 -1.85
N LEU A 276 42.95 -4.40 -2.07
CA LEU A 276 42.94 -5.65 -1.34
C LEU A 276 44.27 -5.74 -0.60
N SER A 277 44.46 -4.82 0.35
CA SER A 277 45.46 -5.00 1.40
C SER A 277 44.96 -6.12 2.33
N ALA A 278 45.87 -6.99 2.77
CA ALA A 278 45.63 -8.18 3.59
C ALA A 278 45.19 -7.88 5.04
N ASN A 279 44.15 -7.06 5.21
CA ASN A 279 43.40 -6.89 6.45
C ASN A 279 41.91 -6.85 6.08
N ALA A 280 41.15 -7.79 6.64
CA ALA A 280 39.79 -8.14 6.24
C ALA A 280 38.68 -7.12 6.58
N ASP A 281 38.98 -5.81 6.67
CA ASP A 281 38.02 -4.79 7.13
C ASP A 281 38.04 -3.48 6.32
N GLN A 282 38.35 -3.52 5.02
CA GLN A 282 38.16 -2.36 4.14
C GLN A 282 36.78 -2.40 3.46
N LYS A 283 35.78 -1.85 4.16
CA LYS A 283 34.48 -1.50 3.55
C LYS A 283 34.69 -0.39 2.52
N ILE A 284 34.26 -0.63 1.28
CA ILE A 284 34.17 0.41 0.26
C ILE A 284 33.17 1.47 0.76
N GLY A 285 33.68 2.64 1.12
CA GLY A 285 32.85 3.76 1.56
C GLY A 285 32.11 4.36 0.39
N ILE A 286 30.89 3.91 0.15
CA ILE A 286 29.99 4.54 -0.82
C ILE A 286 29.30 5.70 -0.09
N SER A 287 29.74 6.93 -0.34
CA SER A 287 29.04 8.13 0.12
C SER A 287 28.08 8.59 -0.98
N PHE A 288 26.79 8.62 -0.66
CA PHE A 288 25.79 9.24 -1.53
C PHE A 288 25.65 10.72 -1.20
N THR A 289 25.33 11.53 -2.20
CA THR A 289 24.97 12.94 -1.98
C THR A 289 23.75 13.01 -1.06
N PRO A 290 23.84 13.67 0.10
CA PRO A 290 22.72 13.73 1.04
C PRO A 290 21.58 14.51 0.41
N ARG A 291 20.40 13.89 0.33
CA ARG A 291 19.22 14.43 -0.34
C ARG A 291 18.04 14.44 0.63
N VAL A 292 17.32 15.57 0.69
CA VAL A 292 16.12 15.73 1.53
C VAL A 292 14.87 15.13 0.89
N PHE A 293 14.86 15.00 -0.44
CA PHE A 293 13.72 14.52 -1.22
C PHE A 293 13.95 13.11 -1.81
N PRO A 294 12.95 12.19 -1.74
CA PRO A 294 13.07 10.82 -2.29
C PRO A 294 13.17 10.74 -3.82
N THR A 295 12.57 11.68 -4.54
CA THR A 295 12.58 11.74 -6.02
C THR A 295 13.94 12.18 -6.53
N PRO A 296 14.61 11.58 -7.53
CA PRO A 296 15.97 11.94 -8.00
C PRO A 296 16.16 13.43 -8.34
N MET A 297 17.39 13.93 -8.21
CA MET A 297 17.68 15.37 -8.31
C MET A 297 17.52 15.82 -9.75
N ARG A 298 16.58 16.73 -9.96
CA ARG A 298 16.39 17.40 -11.24
C ARG A 298 16.83 18.84 -11.06
N GLU A 299 17.90 19.26 -11.74
CA GLU A 299 18.49 20.60 -11.62
C GLU A 299 17.45 21.72 -11.74
N SER A 300 16.43 21.53 -12.58
CA SER A 300 15.33 22.49 -12.77
C SER A 300 14.47 22.73 -11.52
N LYS A 301 14.50 21.83 -10.54
CA LYS A 301 13.74 21.90 -9.27
C LYS A 301 14.61 22.22 -8.06
N ALA A 302 15.93 22.37 -8.24
CA ALA A 302 16.86 22.58 -7.13
C ALA A 302 16.55 23.86 -6.34
N ALA A 303 16.24 24.97 -7.02
CA ALA A 303 15.89 26.23 -6.37
C ALA A 303 14.58 26.16 -5.58
N GLU A 304 13.57 25.44 -6.10
CA GLU A 304 12.30 25.22 -5.40
C GLU A 304 12.48 24.32 -4.18
N GLU A 305 13.31 23.28 -4.30
CA GLU A 305 13.69 22.37 -3.21
C GLU A 305 14.44 23.13 -2.10
N GLU A 306 15.39 24.02 -2.45
CA GLU A 306 16.12 24.86 -1.49
C GLU A 306 15.21 25.85 -0.77
N ASP A 307 14.32 26.53 -1.49
CA ASP A 307 13.34 27.44 -0.92
C ASP A 307 12.36 26.73 0.01
N TRP A 308 11.94 25.51 -0.34
CA TRP A 308 11.11 24.66 0.50
C TRP A 308 11.84 24.26 1.78
N VAL A 309 13.09 23.83 1.69
CA VAL A 309 13.92 23.46 2.84
C VAL A 309 14.18 24.68 3.74
N ALA A 310 14.42 25.86 3.17
CA ALA A 310 14.65 27.10 3.92
C ALA A 310 13.41 27.51 4.72
N LYS A 311 12.22 27.45 4.11
CA LYS A 311 10.94 27.79 4.76
C LYS A 311 10.55 26.77 5.84
N ASN A 312 10.85 25.49 5.63
CA ASN A 312 10.42 24.41 6.51
C ASN A 312 11.51 23.93 7.49
N ARG A 313 12.68 24.59 7.53
CA ARG A 313 13.86 24.22 8.35
C ARG A 313 13.54 23.98 9.83
N ARG A 314 12.57 24.72 10.39
CA ARG A 314 12.13 24.57 11.80
C ARG A 314 11.29 23.30 12.03
N HIS A 315 10.55 22.83 11.03
CA HIS A 315 9.70 21.64 11.10
C HIS A 315 10.41 20.36 10.65
N ILE A 316 11.45 20.49 9.81
CA ILE A 316 12.29 19.37 9.32
C ILE A 316 13.07 18.64 10.43
N LYS A 317 13.40 19.32 11.54
CA LYS A 317 14.03 18.65 12.70
C LYS A 317 13.05 17.85 13.56
N LYS A 318 11.73 18.07 13.39
CA LYS A 318 10.66 17.43 14.17
C LYS A 318 9.95 16.31 13.41
N HIS A 319 9.79 16.45 12.09
CA HIS A 319 9.32 15.37 11.22
C HIS A 319 10.53 14.57 10.73
N GLY A 320 10.52 13.24 10.87
CA GLY A 320 11.61 12.27 10.61
C GLY A 320 12.27 12.27 9.21
N VAL A 321 12.13 13.33 8.40
CA VAL A 321 12.80 13.51 7.10
C VAL A 321 14.34 13.48 7.22
N LEU A 322 14.92 13.71 8.40
CA LEU A 322 16.36 13.55 8.67
C LEU A 322 16.72 12.33 9.55
N GLY A 323 15.75 11.51 9.93
CA GLY A 323 15.96 10.32 10.76
C GLY A 323 16.38 9.13 9.90
N LYS A 324 17.55 8.57 10.21
CA LYS A 324 18.15 7.33 9.67
C LYS A 324 17.20 6.43 8.84
N HIS A 325 17.58 6.26 7.58
CA HIS A 325 17.00 5.39 6.54
C HIS A 325 15.87 6.01 5.70
N ASN A 326 15.86 5.63 4.42
CA ASN A 326 14.77 5.84 3.45
C ASN A 326 13.49 5.07 3.86
N ALA A 327 13.16 5.10 5.14
CA ALA A 327 11.99 4.51 5.73
C ALA A 327 10.80 5.34 5.23
N ASP A 328 9.89 4.67 4.52
CA ASP A 328 8.58 5.21 4.20
C ASP A 328 7.94 5.76 5.49
N ILE A 329 7.13 6.82 5.41
CA ILE A 329 6.46 7.44 6.57
C ILE A 329 5.62 6.37 7.33
N SER A 330 5.25 5.29 6.65
CA SER A 330 4.60 4.10 7.21
C SER A 330 5.47 3.26 8.17
N GLU A 331 6.81 3.29 8.04
CA GLU A 331 7.72 2.51 8.88
C GLU A 331 8.01 3.16 10.23
N GLU A 332 7.50 4.37 10.51
CA GLU A 332 7.56 4.99 11.83
C GLU A 332 6.34 4.64 12.70
N ASP A 333 5.23 4.15 12.12
CA ASP A 333 4.01 3.80 12.86
C ASP A 333 4.19 2.46 13.62
N PRO A 334 4.12 2.45 14.97
CA PRO A 334 4.22 1.23 15.76
C PRO A 334 3.18 0.16 15.40
N VAL A 335 1.98 0.57 14.99
CA VAL A 335 0.90 -0.36 14.64
C VAL A 335 1.20 -1.06 13.32
N TRP A 336 1.71 -0.33 12.34
CA TRP A 336 2.14 -0.89 11.06
C TRP A 336 3.35 -1.81 11.21
N LEU A 337 4.36 -1.39 11.98
CA LEU A 337 5.55 -2.20 12.27
C LEU A 337 5.19 -3.52 12.97
N LYS A 338 4.23 -3.48 13.89
CA LYS A 338 3.67 -4.69 14.49
C LYS A 338 3.04 -5.62 13.45
N ALA A 339 2.19 -5.08 12.56
CA ALA A 339 1.53 -5.88 11.53
C ALA A 339 2.54 -6.53 10.58
N LYS A 340 3.57 -5.78 10.18
CA LYS A 340 4.71 -6.28 9.39
C LYS A 340 5.47 -7.38 10.12
N GLY A 341 5.70 -7.23 11.43
CA GLY A 341 6.26 -8.28 12.28
C GLY A 341 5.38 -9.53 12.36
N ASP A 342 4.05 -9.37 12.43
CA ASP A 342 3.10 -10.48 12.42
C ASP A 342 3.14 -11.26 11.08
N ASP A 343 3.35 -10.57 9.95
CA ASP A 343 3.54 -11.20 8.64
C ASP A 343 4.81 -12.05 8.57
N PHE A 344 5.94 -11.52 9.04
CA PHE A 344 7.19 -12.29 9.14
C PHE A 344 7.08 -13.48 10.11
N PHE A 345 6.34 -13.31 11.20
CA PHE A 345 6.09 -14.41 12.12
C PHE A 345 5.28 -15.54 11.47
N ARG A 346 4.28 -15.19 10.64
CA ARG A 346 3.49 -16.15 9.87
C ARG A 346 4.31 -16.85 8.79
N SER A 347 5.25 -16.16 8.15
CA SER A 347 6.15 -16.76 7.15
C SER A 347 7.23 -17.67 7.75
N GLY A 348 7.40 -17.65 9.08
CA GLY A 348 8.40 -18.44 9.79
C GLY A 348 9.77 -17.78 9.89
N ASP A 349 9.95 -16.57 9.34
CA ASP A 349 11.17 -15.80 9.47
C ASP A 349 11.19 -15.03 10.80
N MET A 350 11.72 -15.72 11.82
CA MET A 350 11.81 -15.18 13.18
C MET A 350 12.80 -14.02 13.29
N ARG A 351 13.86 -13.99 12.46
CA ARG A 351 14.90 -12.96 12.53
C ARG A 351 14.37 -11.62 12.03
N SER A 352 13.67 -11.64 10.89
CA SER A 352 13.03 -10.44 10.34
C SER A 352 11.89 -9.95 11.23
N ALA A 353 11.11 -10.88 11.82
CA ALA A 353 10.07 -10.54 12.80
C ALA A 353 10.66 -9.82 14.03
N LEU A 354 11.79 -10.32 14.58
CA LEU A 354 12.49 -9.66 15.69
C LEU A 354 12.88 -8.22 15.36
N ASN A 355 13.44 -7.99 14.17
CA ASN A 355 13.83 -6.66 13.74
C ASN A 355 12.62 -5.70 13.64
N ALA A 356 11.51 -6.16 13.04
CA ALA A 356 10.29 -5.38 12.93
C ALA A 356 9.66 -5.04 14.29
N TYR A 357 9.57 -6.01 15.21
CA TYR A 357 9.08 -5.75 16.56
C TYR A 357 10.01 -4.85 17.37
N SER A 358 11.32 -4.95 17.14
CA SER A 358 12.30 -4.10 17.85
C SER A 358 12.18 -2.65 17.39
N ALA A 359 12.04 -2.40 16.08
CA ALA A 359 11.72 -1.08 15.54
C ALA A 359 10.40 -0.55 16.12
N ALA A 360 9.38 -1.41 16.26
CA ALA A 360 8.09 -1.00 16.83
C ALA A 360 8.22 -0.56 18.31
N LEU A 361 9.11 -1.21 19.07
CA LEU A 361 9.39 -0.90 20.47
C LEU A 361 10.35 0.28 20.64
N GLU A 362 11.15 0.62 19.63
CA GLU A 362 11.93 1.87 19.63
C GLU A 362 10.99 3.08 19.55
N THR A 363 9.89 2.98 18.81
CA THR A 363 8.88 4.03 18.74
C THR A 363 7.95 4.03 19.96
N ASP A 364 7.35 2.89 20.32
CA ASP A 364 6.52 2.73 21.52
C ASP A 364 7.02 1.60 22.43
N PRO A 365 7.86 1.91 23.44
CA PRO A 365 8.37 0.93 24.39
C PRO A 365 7.30 0.26 25.27
N ARG A 366 6.10 0.86 25.40
CA ARG A 366 5.03 0.36 26.28
C ARG A 366 4.04 -0.55 25.54
N MET A 367 4.28 -0.87 24.28
CA MET A 367 3.41 -1.72 23.48
C MET A 367 3.49 -3.21 23.88
N LEU A 368 2.57 -3.64 24.74
CA LEU A 368 2.48 -5.01 25.27
C LEU A 368 2.46 -6.11 24.20
N PRO A 369 1.67 -6.01 23.09
CA PRO A 369 1.65 -7.08 22.09
C PRO A 369 2.98 -7.28 21.38
N CYS A 370 3.76 -6.22 21.16
CA CYS A 370 5.09 -6.33 20.56
C CYS A 370 6.10 -6.97 21.51
N LEU A 371 6.08 -6.63 22.81
CA LEU A 371 6.90 -7.31 23.82
C LEU A 371 6.59 -8.82 23.90
N ALA A 372 5.30 -9.18 23.88
CA ALA A 372 4.86 -10.58 23.91
C ALA A 372 5.26 -11.33 22.63
N ASN A 373 5.07 -10.75 21.45
CA ASN A 373 5.43 -11.40 20.20
C ASN A 373 6.95 -11.49 20.01
N ARG A 374 7.70 -10.45 20.40
CA ARG A 374 9.17 -10.43 20.36
C ARG A 374 9.77 -11.50 21.28
N SER A 375 9.27 -11.64 22.51
CA SER A 375 9.74 -12.69 23.44
C SER A 375 9.50 -14.12 22.90
N VAL A 376 8.40 -14.37 22.19
CA VAL A 376 8.18 -15.65 21.48
C VAL A 376 9.22 -15.86 20.38
N CYS A 377 9.54 -14.82 19.60
CA CYS A 377 10.57 -14.90 18.55
C CYS A 377 11.96 -15.13 19.15
N LEU A 378 12.33 -14.45 20.23
CA LEU A 378 13.60 -14.61 20.95
C LEU A 378 13.77 -16.03 21.48
N LEU A 379 12.70 -16.62 22.03
CA LEU A 379 12.72 -18.01 22.48
C LEU A 379 12.97 -18.98 21.31
N ARG A 380 12.36 -18.73 20.15
CA ARG A 380 12.58 -19.53 18.93
C ARG A 380 13.97 -19.34 18.34
N CYS A 381 14.58 -18.16 18.51
CA CYS A 381 15.96 -17.87 18.09
C CYS A 381 17.03 -18.36 19.08
N GLY A 382 16.63 -18.96 20.21
CA GLY A 382 17.58 -19.49 21.20
C GLY A 382 18.20 -18.42 22.12
N GLN A 383 17.55 -17.27 22.28
CA GLN A 383 17.99 -16.17 23.16
C GLN A 383 17.08 -16.04 24.40
N PRO A 384 17.20 -16.95 25.40
CA PRO A 384 16.30 -16.95 26.56
C PRO A 384 16.55 -15.78 27.53
N ALA A 385 17.77 -15.22 27.56
CA ALA A 385 18.11 -14.11 28.45
C ALA A 385 17.33 -12.83 28.08
N GLU A 386 17.32 -12.46 26.80
CA GLU A 386 16.56 -11.30 26.28
C GLU A 386 15.04 -11.56 26.35
N CYS A 387 14.61 -12.80 26.14
CA CYS A 387 13.20 -13.18 26.32
C CYS A 387 12.73 -12.91 27.76
N ARG A 388 13.55 -13.24 28.76
CA ARG A 388 13.24 -12.97 30.17
C ARG A 388 13.13 -11.47 30.44
N THR A 389 14.02 -10.64 29.88
CA THR A 389 13.96 -9.19 30.06
C THR A 389 12.69 -8.59 29.46
N ASP A 390 12.28 -9.06 28.28
CA ASP A 390 11.04 -8.61 27.65
C ASP A 390 9.81 -9.01 28.46
N CYS A 391 9.80 -10.24 28.97
CA CYS A 391 8.71 -10.72 29.82
C CYS A 391 8.64 -9.96 31.15
N THR A 392 9.77 -9.61 31.77
CA THR A 392 9.78 -8.80 32.99
C THR A 392 9.27 -7.38 32.73
N ASN A 393 9.68 -6.76 31.62
CA ASN A 393 9.20 -5.43 31.22
C ASN A 393 7.68 -5.44 30.96
N ALA A 394 7.20 -6.47 30.25
CA ALA A 394 5.77 -6.64 30.00
C ALA A 394 4.97 -6.82 31.30
N LEU A 395 5.47 -7.60 32.26
CA LEU A 395 4.82 -7.76 33.56
C LEU A 395 4.77 -6.45 34.35
N GLN A 396 5.83 -5.65 34.32
CA GLN A 396 5.85 -4.35 34.99
C GLN A 396 4.77 -3.41 34.44
N ILE A 397 4.61 -3.36 33.11
CA ILE A 397 3.56 -2.55 32.47
C ILE A 397 2.16 -3.05 32.89
N ILE A 398 1.95 -4.37 32.91
CA ILE A 398 0.67 -4.95 33.34
C ILE A 398 0.38 -4.62 34.80
N THR A 399 1.37 -4.69 35.70
CA THR A 399 1.17 -4.36 37.12
C THR A 399 0.82 -2.89 37.31
N GLU A 400 1.52 -1.99 36.61
CA GLU A 400 1.23 -0.54 36.63
C GLU A 400 -0.20 -0.24 36.14
N GLU A 401 -0.65 -0.91 35.06
CA GLU A 401 -2.03 -0.77 34.56
C GLU A 401 -3.06 -1.28 35.57
N THR A 402 -2.77 -2.38 36.29
CA THR A 402 -3.69 -2.91 37.30
C THR A 402 -3.75 -2.02 38.55
N GLU A 403 -2.63 -1.49 39.01
CA GLU A 403 -2.57 -0.59 40.15
C GLU A 403 -3.30 0.71 39.86
N ALA A 404 -3.06 1.33 38.70
CA ALA A 404 -3.78 2.53 38.24
C ALA A 404 -5.30 2.32 38.18
N ASN A 405 -5.76 1.14 37.73
CA ASN A 405 -7.19 0.83 37.70
C ASN A 405 -7.80 0.65 39.11
N THR A 406 -7.00 0.28 40.11
CA THR A 406 -7.49 0.12 41.50
C THR A 406 -7.53 1.43 42.29
N THR A 407 -6.62 2.37 42.05
CA THR A 407 -6.62 3.70 42.68
C THR A 407 -7.60 4.67 42.04
N THR A 408 -7.96 4.48 40.77
CA THR A 408 -8.88 5.37 40.02
C THR A 408 -10.33 4.86 40.03
N GLY A 409 -10.72 4.09 41.04
CA GLY A 409 -12.06 3.56 41.19
C GLY A 409 -13.11 4.65 41.43
N ALA A 410 -13.55 5.37 40.37
CA ALA A 410 -14.85 6.06 40.24
C ALA A 410 -15.01 6.92 38.96
N SER A 411 -14.06 7.00 38.04
CA SER A 411 -14.19 7.89 36.86
C SER A 411 -14.02 7.12 35.55
N GLN A 412 -15.13 6.64 34.99
CA GLN A 412 -15.21 6.21 33.60
C GLN A 412 -15.19 7.43 32.67
N ASP A 413 -14.06 8.12 32.54
CA ASP A 413 -13.88 9.13 31.49
C ASP A 413 -12.38 9.42 31.28
N ALA A 414 -11.77 8.64 30.37
CA ALA A 414 -10.74 9.04 29.41
C ALA A 414 -9.97 7.79 28.94
N PRO A 415 -9.99 7.43 27.64
CA PRO A 415 -9.04 6.46 27.11
C PRO A 415 -7.65 7.09 27.18
N SER A 416 -6.83 6.66 28.15
CA SER A 416 -5.40 6.95 28.13
C SER A 416 -4.82 6.51 26.79
N SER A 417 -3.86 7.28 26.28
CA SER A 417 -3.32 7.38 24.92
C SER A 417 -2.74 6.11 24.25
N HIS A 418 -3.16 4.90 24.62
CA HIS A 418 -2.79 3.63 23.99
C HIS A 418 -3.94 2.97 23.19
N ALA A 419 -5.00 3.74 22.88
CA ALA A 419 -6.23 3.26 22.26
C ALA A 419 -6.15 3.02 20.74
N ALA A 420 -5.11 2.32 20.27
CA ALA A 420 -5.07 1.77 18.90
C ALA A 420 -5.01 0.23 18.88
N MET A 421 -4.76 -0.43 20.01
CA MET A 421 -4.67 -1.90 20.09
C MET A 421 -5.98 -2.50 20.60
N SER A 422 -6.46 -3.56 19.95
CA SER A 422 -7.70 -4.25 20.35
C SER A 422 -7.55 -4.88 21.74
N ALA A 423 -8.54 -4.73 22.61
CA ALA A 423 -8.56 -5.35 23.95
C ALA A 423 -8.32 -6.88 23.91
N ALA A 424 -8.62 -7.53 22.79
CA ALA A 424 -8.31 -8.95 22.57
C ALA A 424 -6.80 -9.20 22.40
N GLN A 425 -6.08 -8.31 21.71
CA GLN A 425 -4.64 -8.42 21.50
C GLN A 425 -3.88 -8.28 22.82
N THR A 426 -4.28 -7.33 23.67
CA THR A 426 -3.70 -7.15 25.01
C THR A 426 -3.93 -8.37 25.90
N LYS A 427 -5.15 -8.94 25.91
CA LYS A 427 -5.45 -10.17 26.67
C LYS A 427 -4.60 -11.36 26.21
N ASN A 428 -4.44 -11.52 24.90
CA ASN A 428 -3.60 -12.58 24.34
C ASN A 428 -2.13 -12.37 24.71
N ALA A 429 -1.62 -11.14 24.62
CA ALA A 429 -0.25 -10.80 25.01
C ALA A 429 0.03 -11.13 26.48
N VAL A 430 -0.88 -10.77 27.39
CA VAL A 430 -0.80 -11.09 28.82
C VAL A 430 -0.75 -12.61 29.05
N MET A 431 -1.58 -13.37 28.34
CA MET A 431 -1.59 -14.84 28.44
C MET A 431 -0.26 -15.44 27.97
N VAL A 432 0.29 -14.93 26.85
CA VAL A 432 1.57 -15.39 26.29
C VAL A 432 2.71 -15.12 27.26
N VAL A 433 2.82 -13.90 27.80
CA VAL A 433 3.89 -13.54 28.76
C VAL A 433 3.82 -14.42 30.01
N LYS A 434 2.62 -14.65 30.57
CA LYS A 434 2.44 -15.54 31.73
C LYS A 434 2.81 -16.99 31.41
N LEU A 435 2.53 -17.46 30.20
CA LEU A 435 2.90 -18.80 29.76
C LEU A 435 4.42 -18.94 29.59
N LEU A 436 5.07 -17.93 29.02
CA LEU A 436 6.51 -17.91 28.80
C LEU A 436 7.28 -17.86 30.13
N MET A 437 6.86 -17.05 31.09
CA MET A 437 7.51 -16.98 32.42
C MET A 437 7.33 -18.24 33.28
N ARG A 438 6.36 -19.11 32.93
CA ARG A 438 6.13 -20.39 33.61
C ARG A 438 6.99 -21.51 33.04
N ARG A 439 7.41 -21.38 31.78
CA ARG A 439 8.34 -22.31 31.13
C ARG A 439 9.77 -21.96 31.51
#